data_AF-A0A6P3ZBB3-F1
#
_entry.id   AF-A0A6P3ZBB3-F1
#
_cell.length_a   1.000
_cell.length_b   1.000
_cell.length_c   1.000
_cell.angle_alpha   90.00
_cell.angle_beta   90.00
_cell.angle_gamma   90.00
#
_symmetry.space_group_name_H-M   'P 1'
#
loop_
_entity.id
_entity.type
_entity.pdbx_description
1 polymer ?
#
loop_
_entity_poly.entity_id
_entity_poly.type
_entity_poly.pdbx_seq_one_letter_code
_entity_poly.pdbx_strand_id
1 'polypeptide(L)'
;MLETGVRRPRDSWTASADEDGGLSEHGRMKHWGFRGAARWVGVVAVAAVAVSTVAAYRYHSDISQAGPGRGCEAFDPSAQGWRLTFEDDFDSLDASDGAGSRWQTQFLWQRRRIAENGEAQLYADPSFAGTAATPLGLNPFAVEGGILTISASEADASLRAKLGDNGARYISGLLTTAHSFQQMYGYFEIRARLPPGRGLWPAFWLLPPDGTWPPEIDVFEMFGQDPKTIYVSTHSAETGEHKAVTQRVRVEDTADRFHSFGLHWTPEQLTWFFDGCQIAKTRLPADLHRPMYMVLNLAVGGTWATYPDKTTRFPAEFMIDYVRAYAWRGNSS
;
A
#
# COMPACT_ATOMS: atom_id res chain seq x y z
N MET A 1 -71.35 -6.09 41.39
CA MET A 1 -71.47 -6.95 40.19
C MET A 1 -70.08 -7.56 39.98
N LEU A 2 -69.70 -8.56 40.77
CA LEU A 2 -69.73 -10.02 40.49
C LEU A 2 -68.72 -10.38 39.37
N GLU A 3 -67.69 -11.23 39.50
CA GLU A 3 -67.23 -12.17 40.56
C GLU A 3 -65.75 -12.63 40.31
N THR A 4 -65.04 -12.91 41.42
CA THR A 4 -64.02 -13.95 41.76
C THR A 4 -62.81 -14.28 40.82
N GLY A 5 -61.59 -14.65 41.26
CA GLY A 5 -61.01 -14.97 42.57
C GLY A 5 -60.14 -16.25 42.56
N VAL A 6 -58.82 -16.12 42.31
CA VAL A 6 -57.60 -16.79 42.89
C VAL A 6 -57.63 -18.27 43.39
N ARG A 7 -56.61 -19.10 43.03
CA ARG A 7 -55.70 -19.90 43.94
C ARG A 7 -54.71 -20.89 43.26
N ARG A 8 -53.58 -21.13 43.95
CA ARG A 8 -52.33 -21.94 43.68
C ARG A 8 -52.50 -23.47 44.04
N PRO A 9 -51.50 -24.37 44.33
CA PRO A 9 -49.99 -24.38 44.25
C PRO A 9 -49.26 -25.75 43.93
N ARG A 10 -47.90 -25.70 43.84
CA ARG A 10 -46.79 -26.54 44.44
C ARG A 10 -46.42 -28.03 44.12
N ASP A 11 -45.08 -28.24 44.22
CA ASP A 11 -44.24 -29.44 44.59
C ASP A 11 -43.90 -30.54 43.54
N SER A 12 -42.83 -31.36 43.58
CA SER A 12 -41.39 -31.30 43.97
C SER A 12 -40.71 -32.70 43.75
N TRP A 13 -39.38 -32.77 43.52
CA TRP A 13 -38.35 -33.85 43.74
C TRP A 13 -38.27 -35.21 42.97
N THR A 14 -37.13 -35.36 42.24
CA THR A 14 -36.08 -36.44 42.07
C THR A 14 -36.31 -37.97 42.16
N ALA A 15 -35.59 -38.72 41.29
CA ALA A 15 -34.45 -39.66 41.57
C ALA A 15 -34.32 -40.78 40.49
N SER A 16 -33.12 -40.94 39.88
CA SER A 16 -32.20 -42.14 39.88
C SER A 16 -32.59 -43.30 38.94
N ALA A 17 -31.75 -44.16 38.38
CA ALA A 17 -30.32 -44.36 38.08
C ALA A 17 -30.21 -45.83 37.56
N ASP A 18 -29.01 -46.24 37.17
CA ASP A 18 -28.51 -47.63 36.96
C ASP A 18 -28.78 -48.24 35.57
N GLU A 19 -27.77 -48.42 34.71
CA GLU A 19 -26.54 -49.26 34.75
C GLU A 19 -26.72 -50.59 33.98
N ASP A 20 -25.60 -51.00 33.39
CA ASP A 20 -25.20 -52.32 32.91
C ASP A 20 -25.49 -52.79 31.48
N GLY A 21 -24.36 -53.10 30.81
CA GLY A 21 -24.18 -54.43 30.21
C GLY A 21 -23.86 -54.49 28.72
N GLY A 22 -22.62 -54.91 28.41
CA GLY A 22 -22.47 -56.04 27.47
C GLY A 22 -21.73 -55.79 26.16
N LEU A 23 -20.55 -56.40 26.08
CA LEU A 23 -19.59 -56.51 24.98
C LEU A 23 -20.04 -57.44 23.83
N SER A 24 -19.15 -57.51 22.82
CA SER A 24 -18.91 -58.59 21.83
C SER A 24 -19.79 -58.52 20.57
N GLU A 25 -19.26 -58.25 19.37
CA GLU A 25 -18.28 -58.95 18.51
C GLU A 25 -18.97 -59.67 17.34
N HIS A 26 -18.30 -59.57 16.19
CA HIS A 26 -18.39 -60.43 15.00
C HIS A 26 -19.56 -60.29 14.03
N GLY A 27 -19.18 -60.20 12.76
CA GLY A 27 -20.12 -60.39 11.64
C GLY A 27 -19.66 -59.80 10.31
N ARG A 28 -18.54 -60.28 9.78
CA ARG A 28 -18.10 -59.98 8.40
C ARG A 28 -18.59 -61.10 7.47
N MET A 29 -19.50 -60.85 6.53
CA MET A 29 -19.68 -61.57 5.24
C MET A 29 -20.65 -60.76 4.34
N LYS A 30 -20.16 -60.15 3.25
CA LYS A 30 -20.07 -60.67 1.86
C LYS A 30 -21.38 -60.57 1.04
N HIS A 31 -21.35 -59.60 0.13
CA HIS A 31 -21.67 -59.67 -1.30
C HIS A 31 -23.07 -59.37 -1.88
N TRP A 32 -23.01 -58.43 -2.83
CA TRP A 32 -23.71 -58.26 -4.12
C TRP A 32 -25.03 -57.47 -4.19
N GLY A 33 -25.01 -56.46 -5.07
CA GLY A 33 -26.19 -55.72 -5.53
C GLY A 33 -25.83 -54.41 -6.23
N PHE A 34 -25.45 -54.47 -7.51
CA PHE A 34 -25.29 -53.30 -8.39
C PHE A 34 -26.58 -52.49 -8.51
N ARG A 35 -26.50 -51.16 -8.45
CA ARG A 35 -27.12 -50.21 -9.41
C ARG A 35 -26.86 -48.74 -9.04
N GLY A 36 -26.18 -48.02 -9.95
CA GLY A 36 -26.64 -46.72 -10.43
C GLY A 36 -26.30 -45.44 -9.65
N ALA A 37 -25.46 -44.63 -10.30
CA ALA A 37 -25.57 -43.18 -10.48
C ALA A 37 -24.82 -42.19 -9.56
N ALA A 38 -24.15 -41.26 -10.27
CA ALA A 38 -23.69 -39.92 -9.91
C ALA A 38 -22.48 -39.75 -8.96
N ARG A 39 -21.29 -39.67 -9.56
CA ARG A 39 -20.10 -39.04 -8.97
C ARG A 39 -20.28 -37.53 -8.98
N TRP A 40 -20.37 -36.92 -7.80
CA TRP A 40 -19.99 -35.53 -7.60
C TRP A 40 -18.48 -35.50 -7.35
N VAL A 41 -17.71 -34.98 -8.30
CA VAL A 41 -16.31 -34.59 -8.04
C VAL A 41 -16.35 -33.16 -7.52
N GLY A 42 -16.27 -33.01 -6.21
CA GLY A 42 -15.94 -31.73 -5.60
C GLY A 42 -14.50 -31.38 -5.95
N VAL A 43 -14.30 -30.38 -6.78
CA VAL A 43 -12.99 -29.75 -6.96
C VAL A 43 -12.72 -28.93 -5.70
N VAL A 44 -11.91 -29.47 -4.80
CA VAL A 44 -11.27 -28.67 -3.76
C VAL A 44 -10.20 -27.84 -4.46
N ALA A 45 -10.46 -26.55 -4.61
CA ALA A 45 -9.46 -25.58 -5.01
C ALA A 45 -8.41 -25.50 -3.89
N VAL A 46 -7.31 -26.24 -4.04
CA VAL A 46 -6.12 -26.03 -3.24
C VAL A 46 -5.53 -24.71 -3.72
N ALA A 47 -5.67 -23.66 -2.91
CA ALA A 47 -4.93 -22.43 -3.10
C ALA A 47 -3.44 -22.77 -3.09
N ALA A 48 -2.78 -22.63 -4.25
CA ALA A 48 -1.35 -22.80 -4.34
C ALA A 48 -0.70 -21.69 -3.52
N VAL A 49 -0.08 -22.06 -2.40
CA VAL A 49 0.88 -21.21 -1.71
C VAL A 49 2.07 -21.08 -2.66
N ALA A 50 2.15 -19.95 -3.36
CA ALA A 50 3.35 -19.59 -4.10
C ALA A 50 4.47 -19.39 -3.09
N VAL A 51 5.39 -20.35 -3.02
CA VAL A 51 6.68 -20.17 -2.36
C VAL A 51 7.47 -19.25 -3.28
N SER A 52 7.46 -17.95 -2.98
CA SER A 52 8.28 -16.97 -3.68
C SER A 52 9.74 -17.33 -3.46
N THR A 53 10.40 -17.78 -4.52
CA THR A 53 11.85 -17.84 -4.60
C THR A 53 12.39 -16.42 -4.41
N VAL A 54 13.45 -16.28 -3.62
CA VAL A 54 14.15 -15.01 -3.42
C VAL A 54 14.59 -14.50 -4.79
N ALA A 55 13.90 -13.47 -5.31
CA ALA A 55 14.25 -12.85 -6.57
C ALA A 55 15.70 -12.36 -6.50
N ALA A 56 16.51 -12.74 -7.47
CA ALA A 56 17.88 -12.27 -7.58
C ALA A 56 17.86 -10.81 -8.03
N TYR A 57 17.96 -9.88 -7.08
CA TYR A 57 18.11 -8.45 -7.37
C TYR A 57 19.44 -8.22 -8.08
N ARG A 58 19.39 -7.88 -9.38
CA ARG A 58 20.54 -7.33 -10.10
C ARG A 58 20.47 -5.82 -10.05
N TYR A 59 21.14 -5.23 -9.06
CA TYR A 59 21.54 -3.82 -9.13
C TYR A 59 22.38 -3.63 -10.40
N HIS A 60 21.85 -2.91 -11.39
CA HIS A 60 22.71 -2.31 -12.41
C HIS A 60 23.31 -1.07 -11.78
N SER A 61 24.57 -1.18 -11.35
CA SER A 61 25.30 -0.13 -10.62
C SER A 61 25.83 0.98 -11.54
N ASP A 62 25.05 1.38 -12.55
CA ASP A 62 25.35 2.60 -13.30
C ASP A 62 24.83 3.78 -12.47
N ILE A 63 25.71 4.32 -11.62
CA ILE A 63 25.48 5.61 -10.98
C ILE A 63 25.47 6.65 -12.09
N SER A 64 24.30 7.00 -12.61
CA SER A 64 24.17 8.21 -13.43
C SER A 64 24.39 9.41 -12.51
N GLN A 65 25.53 10.08 -12.68
CA GLN A 65 25.77 11.40 -12.12
C GLN A 65 24.91 12.40 -12.92
N ALA A 66 23.61 12.42 -12.69
CA ALA A 66 22.77 13.57 -13.04
C ALA A 66 22.68 14.46 -11.81
N GLY A 67 23.81 15.03 -11.39
CA GLY A 67 23.74 16.17 -10.47
C GLY A 67 23.00 17.30 -11.19
N PRO A 68 22.13 18.08 -10.51
CA PRO A 68 21.54 19.26 -11.10
C PRO A 68 22.66 20.29 -11.27
N GLY A 69 23.33 20.22 -12.41
CA GLY A 69 24.06 21.37 -12.93
C GLY A 69 23.00 22.43 -13.19
N ARG A 70 23.10 23.58 -12.52
CA ARG A 70 22.40 24.81 -12.91
C ARG A 70 22.47 24.93 -14.44
N GLY A 71 21.35 24.73 -15.14
CA GLY A 71 21.32 24.78 -16.61
C GLY A 71 20.57 23.68 -17.35
N CYS A 72 19.89 22.75 -16.68
CA CYS A 72 18.89 21.93 -17.39
C CYS A 72 17.69 22.82 -17.76
N GLU A 73 17.08 22.58 -18.93
CA GLU A 73 15.76 23.13 -19.23
C GLU A 73 14.73 22.29 -18.48
N ALA A 74 14.00 22.91 -17.55
CA ALA A 74 13.00 22.22 -16.74
C ALA A 74 11.84 21.76 -17.63
N PHE A 75 11.51 20.48 -17.57
CA PHE A 75 10.34 19.94 -18.23
C PHE A 75 9.07 20.50 -17.58
N ASP A 76 8.30 21.28 -18.34
CA ASP A 76 6.98 21.77 -17.95
C ASP A 76 5.92 21.20 -18.90
N PRO A 77 5.04 20.30 -18.42
CA PRO A 77 3.95 19.75 -19.25
C PRO A 77 2.93 20.82 -19.65
N SER A 78 2.71 21.85 -18.83
CA SER A 78 1.76 22.93 -19.10
C SER A 78 2.24 23.82 -20.24
N ALA A 79 3.54 24.17 -20.26
CA ALA A 79 4.17 24.89 -21.36
C ALA A 79 4.12 24.12 -22.69
N GLN A 80 4.10 22.78 -22.63
CA GLN A 80 3.91 21.91 -23.80
C GLN A 80 2.44 21.75 -24.21
N GLY A 81 1.51 22.43 -23.54
CA GLY A 81 0.09 22.42 -23.83
C GLY A 81 -0.62 21.13 -23.41
N TRP A 82 -0.03 20.33 -22.52
CA TRP A 82 -0.65 19.11 -22.02
C TRP A 82 -1.87 19.45 -21.15
N ARG A 83 -2.82 18.52 -21.09
CA ARG A 83 -4.04 18.67 -20.30
C ARG A 83 -3.80 18.13 -18.89
N LEU A 84 -4.03 18.95 -17.88
CA LEU A 84 -4.14 18.51 -16.49
C LEU A 84 -5.33 17.56 -16.34
N THR A 85 -5.08 16.34 -15.86
CA THR A 85 -6.09 15.27 -15.73
C THR A 85 -6.33 14.88 -14.26
N PHE A 86 -5.38 15.18 -13.38
CA PHE A 86 -5.52 15.09 -11.93
C PHE A 86 -4.75 16.22 -11.28
N GLU A 87 -5.31 16.82 -10.23
CA GLU A 87 -4.65 17.81 -9.39
C GLU A 87 -5.19 17.78 -7.98
N ASP A 88 -4.31 17.75 -6.98
CA ASP A 88 -4.66 18.07 -5.62
C ASP A 88 -3.58 19.01 -5.07
N ASP A 89 -3.97 20.26 -4.79
CA ASP A 89 -3.12 21.29 -4.17
C ASP A 89 -3.31 21.33 -2.64
N PHE A 90 -4.03 20.35 -2.06
CA PHE A 90 -4.20 20.15 -0.63
C PHE A 90 -4.67 21.38 0.16
N ASP A 91 -5.55 22.21 -0.40
CA ASP A 91 -6.33 23.20 0.37
C ASP A 91 -7.25 22.53 1.41
N SER A 92 -7.60 21.27 1.17
CA SER A 92 -8.25 20.35 2.10
C SER A 92 -7.93 18.91 1.70
N LEU A 93 -8.14 17.94 2.60
CA LEU A 93 -7.95 16.52 2.29
C LEU A 93 -9.29 15.79 2.25
N ASP A 94 -9.69 15.32 1.06
CA ASP A 94 -10.76 14.34 0.88
C ASP A 94 -10.17 12.92 0.87
N ALA A 95 -10.12 12.30 2.05
CA ALA A 95 -9.58 10.96 2.23
C ALA A 95 -10.44 10.11 3.19
N SER A 96 -10.59 8.83 2.86
CA SER A 96 -11.24 7.83 3.73
C SER A 96 -10.69 6.43 3.45
N ASP A 97 -11.08 5.43 4.24
CA ASP A 97 -10.74 4.03 3.97
C ASP A 97 -11.69 3.35 2.95
N GLY A 98 -12.63 4.11 2.37
CA GLY A 98 -13.64 3.65 1.41
C GLY A 98 -13.49 4.23 0.00
N ALA A 99 -14.20 3.63 -0.97
CA ALA A 99 -14.07 3.94 -2.40
C ALA A 99 -14.74 5.26 -2.87
N GLY A 100 -15.19 6.13 -1.96
CA GLY A 100 -15.93 7.35 -2.29
C GLY A 100 -15.13 8.64 -2.26
N SER A 101 -13.95 8.64 -1.63
CA SER A 101 -13.08 9.80 -1.51
C SER A 101 -12.09 9.92 -2.65
N ARG A 102 -11.58 11.12 -2.88
CA ARG A 102 -10.45 11.40 -3.78
C ARG A 102 -9.24 10.53 -3.45
N TRP A 103 -8.93 10.36 -2.17
CA TRP A 103 -7.86 9.48 -1.71
C TRP A 103 -8.41 8.35 -0.83
N GLN A 104 -7.87 7.15 -0.99
CA GLN A 104 -8.08 6.05 -0.07
C GLN A 104 -6.89 5.90 0.89
N THR A 105 -7.17 5.64 2.17
CA THR A 105 -6.15 5.58 3.24
C THR A 105 -5.60 4.17 3.50
N GLN A 106 -5.99 3.21 2.65
CA GLN A 106 -5.51 1.84 2.66
C GLN A 106 -5.27 1.37 1.23
N PHE A 107 -4.45 0.32 1.06
CA PHE A 107 -4.22 -0.26 -0.25
C PHE A 107 -5.53 -0.79 -0.86
N LEU A 108 -5.58 -0.90 -2.19
CA LEU A 108 -6.70 -1.47 -2.93
C LEU A 108 -7.15 -2.85 -2.38
N TRP A 109 -6.18 -3.67 -1.97
CA TRP A 109 -6.42 -4.99 -1.37
C TRP A 109 -6.62 -4.95 0.16
N GLN A 110 -7.00 -3.78 0.70
CA GLN A 110 -7.41 -3.52 2.08
C GLN A 110 -6.37 -3.86 3.16
N ARG A 111 -5.10 -4.01 2.77
CA ARG A 111 -3.99 -4.08 3.73
C ARG A 111 -3.55 -2.68 4.13
N ARG A 112 -2.96 -2.60 5.32
CA ARG A 112 -2.44 -1.37 5.92
C ARG A 112 -0.91 -1.39 6.09
N ARG A 113 -0.25 -2.32 5.39
CA ARG A 113 1.21 -2.51 5.35
C ARG A 113 1.57 -3.55 4.29
N ILE A 114 2.76 -3.41 3.67
CA ILE A 114 3.39 -4.48 2.87
C ILE A 114 4.36 -5.24 3.78
N ALA A 115 3.86 -6.29 4.43
CA ALA A 115 4.63 -7.04 5.43
C ALA A 115 5.83 -7.78 4.81
N GLU A 116 5.72 -8.12 3.54
CA GLU A 116 6.72 -8.78 2.71
C GLU A 116 8.01 -7.95 2.59
N ASN A 117 7.89 -6.62 2.70
CA ASN A 117 9.04 -5.70 2.73
C ASN A 117 9.72 -5.62 4.10
N GLY A 118 9.17 -6.26 5.13
CA GLY A 118 9.65 -6.17 6.50
C GLY A 118 9.34 -4.83 7.18
N GLU A 119 8.35 -4.10 6.66
CA GLU A 119 7.88 -2.81 7.17
C GLU A 119 7.43 -2.88 8.64
N ALA A 120 7.67 -1.82 9.41
CA ALA A 120 7.43 -1.76 10.85
C ALA A 120 6.28 -0.82 11.26
N GLN A 121 5.75 -0.03 10.32
CA GLN A 121 4.58 0.84 10.51
C GLN A 121 3.26 0.13 10.24
N LEU A 122 2.19 0.62 10.83
CA LEU A 122 0.82 0.44 10.37
C LEU A 122 0.37 1.74 9.69
N TYR A 123 -0.17 1.65 8.48
CA TYR A 123 -0.91 2.75 7.85
C TYR A 123 -2.28 2.90 8.53
N ALA A 124 -2.41 3.93 9.36
CA ALA A 124 -3.64 4.24 10.07
C ALA A 124 -4.37 5.40 9.40
N ASP A 125 -5.62 5.58 9.80
CA ASP A 125 -6.44 6.73 9.46
C ASP A 125 -7.52 6.91 10.56
N PRO A 126 -8.32 8.00 10.53
CA PRO A 126 -9.32 8.29 11.55
C PRO A 126 -10.35 7.18 11.80
N SER A 127 -10.60 6.27 10.86
CA SER A 127 -11.50 5.14 11.02
C SER A 127 -10.88 3.96 11.77
N PHE A 128 -9.54 3.88 11.86
CA PHE A 128 -8.85 2.68 12.32
C PHE A 128 -9.12 2.39 13.81
N ALA A 129 -9.77 1.26 14.09
CA ALA A 129 -10.12 0.81 15.43
C ALA A 129 -9.18 -0.27 16.00
N GLY A 130 -8.40 -0.94 15.16
CA GLY A 130 -7.58 -2.09 15.58
C GLY A 130 -8.42 -3.16 16.28
N THR A 131 -8.09 -3.51 17.52
CA THR A 131 -8.87 -4.44 18.37
C THR A 131 -9.90 -3.76 19.26
N ALA A 132 -10.00 -2.42 19.22
CA ALA A 132 -10.97 -1.67 20.01
C ALA A 132 -12.36 -1.67 19.36
N ALA A 133 -13.39 -1.36 20.17
CA ALA A 133 -14.78 -1.26 19.70
C ALA A 133 -15.07 0.04 18.93
N THR A 134 -14.21 1.05 19.05
CA THR A 134 -14.33 2.36 18.40
C THR A 134 -12.98 2.79 17.84
N PRO A 135 -12.95 3.72 16.85
CA PRO A 135 -11.71 4.21 16.29
C PRO A 135 -10.74 4.74 17.35
N LEU A 136 -9.45 4.48 17.15
CA LEU A 136 -8.39 4.79 18.12
C LEU A 136 -8.02 6.28 18.16
N GLY A 137 -8.68 7.13 17.37
CA GLY A 137 -8.37 8.56 17.25
C GLY A 137 -7.03 8.84 16.56
N LEU A 138 -6.54 7.90 15.76
CA LEU A 138 -5.30 8.06 15.00
C LEU A 138 -5.57 8.90 13.76
N ASN A 139 -4.72 9.88 13.49
CA ASN A 139 -4.73 10.58 12.23
C ASN A 139 -3.30 10.95 11.84
N PRO A 140 -2.68 10.26 10.88
CA PRO A 140 -1.34 10.61 10.41
C PRO A 140 -1.36 11.76 9.40
N PHE A 141 -2.53 12.33 9.08
CA PHE A 141 -2.68 13.37 8.07
C PHE A 141 -3.01 14.72 8.70
N ALA A 142 -2.34 15.77 8.23
CA ALA A 142 -2.67 17.16 8.54
C ALA A 142 -2.58 18.00 7.27
N VAL A 143 -3.44 19.02 7.16
CA VAL A 143 -3.39 20.01 6.08
C VAL A 143 -3.27 21.39 6.72
N GLU A 144 -2.22 22.12 6.36
CA GLU A 144 -1.99 23.49 6.81
C GLU A 144 -1.40 24.32 5.67
N GLY A 145 -2.05 25.43 5.31
CA GLY A 145 -1.55 26.37 4.31
C GLY A 145 -1.32 25.78 2.92
N GLY A 146 -2.18 24.85 2.48
CA GLY A 146 -2.03 24.15 1.20
C GLY A 146 -1.02 23.00 1.21
N ILE A 147 -0.48 22.64 2.38
CA ILE A 147 0.49 21.55 2.50
C ILE A 147 -0.15 20.37 3.23
N LEU A 148 -0.20 19.22 2.56
CA LEU A 148 -0.45 17.93 3.20
C LEU A 148 0.81 17.46 3.94
N THR A 149 0.65 17.03 5.18
CA THR A 149 1.66 16.30 5.94
C THR A 149 1.20 14.88 6.20
N ILE A 150 2.01 13.89 5.80
CA ILE A 150 1.91 12.50 6.23
C ILE A 150 2.96 12.25 7.32
N SER A 151 2.51 11.97 8.54
CA SER A 151 3.38 11.80 9.71
C SER A 151 3.56 10.35 10.08
N ALA A 152 4.81 9.94 10.28
CA ALA A 152 5.17 8.71 10.97
C ALA A 152 5.46 9.01 12.45
N SER A 153 4.99 8.16 13.37
CA SER A 153 5.17 8.33 14.81
C SER A 153 5.35 6.99 15.52
N GLU A 154 6.04 6.99 16.66
CA GLU A 154 6.14 5.81 17.52
C GLU A 154 4.79 5.49 18.19
N ALA A 155 4.43 4.22 18.21
CA ALA A 155 3.30 3.73 18.98
C ALA A 155 3.78 3.32 20.38
N ASP A 156 3.24 3.97 21.42
CA ASP A 156 3.51 3.57 22.80
C ASP A 156 2.96 2.16 23.11
N ALA A 157 3.30 1.61 24.28
CA ALA A 157 2.87 0.27 24.67
C ALA A 157 1.34 0.10 24.72
N SER A 158 0.61 1.14 25.11
CA SER A 158 -0.87 1.11 25.19
C SER A 158 -1.48 1.06 23.79
N LEU A 159 -0.98 1.88 22.87
CA LEU A 159 -1.43 1.90 21.49
C LEU A 159 -1.08 0.58 20.80
N ARG A 160 0.15 0.09 20.96
CA ARG A 160 0.62 -1.17 20.36
C ARG A 160 -0.25 -2.36 20.71
N ALA A 161 -0.74 -2.45 21.95
CA ALA A 161 -1.65 -3.51 22.37
C ALA A 161 -3.01 -3.46 21.65
N LYS A 162 -3.40 -2.31 21.11
CA LYS A 162 -4.66 -2.08 20.40
C LYS A 162 -4.55 -2.18 18.89
N LEU A 163 -3.35 -2.22 18.32
CA LEU A 163 -3.15 -2.32 16.86
C LEU A 163 -3.48 -3.72 16.29
N GLY A 164 -3.72 -4.71 17.16
CA GLY A 164 -3.99 -6.11 16.78
C GLY A 164 -2.76 -6.88 16.33
N ASP A 165 -2.96 -7.95 15.55
CA ASP A 165 -1.91 -8.83 15.03
C ASP A 165 -0.92 -8.14 14.06
N ASN A 166 -1.05 -6.83 13.87
CA ASN A 166 -0.12 -6.03 13.09
C ASN A 166 1.24 -5.88 13.78
N GLY A 167 1.30 -5.95 15.12
CA GLY A 167 2.55 -5.87 15.90
C GLY A 167 3.39 -4.60 15.64
N ALA A 168 2.81 -3.61 14.97
CA ALA A 168 3.50 -2.44 14.45
C ALA A 168 4.07 -1.61 15.59
N ARG A 169 5.28 -1.07 15.38
CA ARG A 169 5.94 -0.18 16.35
C ARG A 169 5.72 1.28 16.03
N TYR A 170 5.25 1.56 14.82
CA TYR A 170 5.03 2.89 14.31
C TYR A 170 3.64 2.98 13.69
N ILE A 171 3.08 4.18 13.69
CA ILE A 171 1.92 4.57 12.89
C ILE A 171 2.42 5.48 11.79
N SER A 172 1.84 5.36 10.60
CA SER A 172 2.09 6.28 9.48
C SER A 172 0.84 6.39 8.61
N GLY A 173 0.92 7.12 7.49
CA GLY A 173 -0.15 7.26 6.52
C GLY A 173 0.23 6.78 5.12
N LEU A 174 -0.81 6.40 4.38
CA LEU A 174 -0.79 6.10 2.96
C LEU A 174 -2.01 6.77 2.34
N LEU A 175 -1.85 7.33 1.14
CA LEU A 175 -2.96 7.78 0.30
C LEU A 175 -2.81 7.13 -1.08
N THR A 176 -3.92 6.70 -1.66
CA THR A 176 -3.96 6.16 -3.02
C THR A 176 -5.18 6.62 -3.81
N THR A 177 -5.06 6.70 -5.13
CA THR A 177 -6.19 7.02 -6.02
C THR A 177 -6.88 5.79 -6.61
N ALA A 178 -6.64 4.60 -6.06
CA ALA A 178 -7.07 3.30 -6.62
C ALA A 178 -8.54 3.23 -7.08
N HIS A 179 -9.45 3.95 -6.43
CA HIS A 179 -10.87 4.02 -6.81
C HIS A 179 -11.31 5.34 -7.45
N SER A 180 -10.46 6.37 -7.45
CA SER A 180 -10.83 7.73 -7.86
C SER A 180 -10.17 8.18 -9.17
N PHE A 181 -8.93 7.75 -9.41
CA PHE A 181 -8.17 8.14 -10.59
C PHE A 181 -7.15 7.07 -10.98
N GLN A 182 -7.14 6.79 -12.29
CA GLN A 182 -6.14 5.96 -12.95
C GLN A 182 -5.85 6.55 -14.32
N GLN A 183 -4.62 6.42 -14.78
CA GLN A 183 -4.24 6.89 -16.10
C GLN A 183 -3.16 5.98 -16.68
N MET A 184 -3.22 5.78 -18.00
CA MET A 184 -2.15 5.16 -18.77
C MET A 184 -1.38 6.25 -19.50
N TYR A 185 -0.06 6.23 -19.35
CA TYR A 185 0.85 7.23 -19.91
C TYR A 185 0.63 8.66 -19.40
N GLY A 186 1.48 9.58 -19.84
CA GLY A 186 1.42 10.99 -19.48
C GLY A 186 2.54 11.39 -18.52
N TYR A 187 2.31 12.46 -17.75
CA TYR A 187 3.28 12.98 -16.79
C TYR A 187 2.66 12.99 -15.41
N PHE A 188 3.33 12.35 -14.46
CA PHE A 188 2.90 12.25 -13.06
C PHE A 188 3.93 12.98 -12.21
N GLU A 189 3.48 13.89 -11.35
CA GLU A 189 4.37 14.71 -10.54
C GLU A 189 3.83 14.90 -9.14
N ILE A 190 4.74 14.90 -8.18
CA ILE A 190 4.52 15.33 -6.81
C ILE A 190 5.55 16.38 -6.44
N ARG A 191 5.13 17.44 -5.76
CA ARG A 191 6.05 18.40 -5.15
C ARG A 191 6.06 18.20 -3.64
N ALA A 192 7.22 17.83 -3.10
CA ALA A 192 7.31 17.40 -1.71
C ALA A 192 8.67 17.72 -1.05
N ARG A 193 8.66 17.75 0.28
CA ARG A 193 9.83 17.74 1.16
C ARG A 193 9.84 16.42 1.94
N LEU A 194 10.93 15.68 1.84
CA LEU A 194 11.01 14.31 2.34
C LEU A 194 11.70 14.24 3.71
N PRO A 195 11.26 13.40 4.66
CA PRO A 195 11.84 13.37 5.99
C PRO A 195 13.19 12.62 6.03
N PRO A 196 14.27 13.22 6.56
CA PRO A 196 15.51 12.52 6.81
C PRO A 196 15.41 11.70 8.10
N GLY A 197 16.20 10.64 8.19
CA GLY A 197 16.24 9.75 9.35
C GLY A 197 16.34 8.29 8.94
N ARG A 198 17.23 7.56 9.58
CA ARG A 198 17.43 6.13 9.31
C ARG A 198 16.10 5.38 9.41
N GLY A 199 15.82 4.52 8.43
CA GLY A 199 14.62 3.69 8.40
C GLY A 199 13.34 4.39 7.99
N LEU A 200 13.37 5.69 7.65
CA LEU A 200 12.24 6.36 7.01
C LEU A 200 12.27 6.10 5.51
N TRP A 201 11.11 5.81 4.92
CA TRP A 201 10.97 5.42 3.52
C TRP A 201 9.73 6.07 2.89
N PRO A 202 9.79 7.36 2.53
CA PRO A 202 8.76 7.99 1.71
C PRO A 202 8.84 7.48 0.26
N ALA A 203 7.68 7.33 -0.37
CA ALA A 203 7.56 6.92 -1.77
C ALA A 203 6.37 7.59 -2.48
N PHE A 204 6.53 7.80 -3.79
CA PHE A 204 5.45 8.11 -4.73
C PHE A 204 5.57 7.17 -5.94
N TRP A 205 4.53 6.41 -6.20
CA TRP A 205 4.61 5.23 -7.06
C TRP A 205 3.23 4.88 -7.66
N LEU A 206 3.25 4.01 -8.65
CA LEU A 206 2.10 3.65 -9.47
C LEU A 206 1.86 2.14 -9.47
N LEU A 207 0.58 1.74 -9.38
CA LEU A 207 0.14 0.33 -9.39
C LEU A 207 -1.06 0.09 -10.32
N PRO A 208 -1.23 -1.12 -10.88
CA PRO A 208 -2.37 -1.44 -11.73
C PRO A 208 -3.66 -1.62 -10.89
N PRO A 209 -4.82 -1.19 -11.42
CA PRO A 209 -6.10 -1.16 -10.70
C PRO A 209 -6.74 -2.54 -10.49
N ASP A 210 -6.17 -3.61 -11.05
CA ASP A 210 -6.67 -4.97 -10.90
C ASP A 210 -6.04 -5.73 -9.72
N GLY A 211 -5.18 -5.07 -8.95
CA GLY A 211 -4.49 -5.65 -7.79
C GLY A 211 -3.40 -6.65 -8.15
N THR A 212 -3.02 -6.75 -9.44
CA THR A 212 -1.87 -7.56 -9.84
C THR A 212 -0.55 -6.88 -9.46
N TRP A 213 0.46 -7.69 -9.18
CA TRP A 213 1.83 -7.23 -8.97
C TRP A 213 2.81 -8.35 -9.32
N PRO A 214 3.90 -8.05 -10.06
CA PRO A 214 4.12 -6.86 -10.88
C PRO A 214 3.02 -6.68 -11.96
N PRO A 215 2.88 -5.51 -12.61
CA PRO A 215 3.88 -4.43 -12.71
C PRO A 215 3.76 -3.27 -11.70
N GLU A 216 4.81 -2.45 -11.60
CA GLU A 216 4.93 -1.26 -10.72
C GLU A 216 5.86 -0.22 -11.36
N ILE A 217 5.59 1.07 -11.13
CA ILE A 217 6.53 2.16 -11.44
C ILE A 217 6.72 3.03 -10.21
N ASP A 218 7.96 3.17 -9.76
CA ASP A 218 8.33 4.05 -8.66
C ASP A 218 8.80 5.39 -9.23
N VAL A 219 8.02 6.45 -9.04
CA VAL A 219 8.40 7.81 -9.44
C VAL A 219 9.54 8.30 -8.56
N PHE A 220 9.47 8.03 -7.26
CA PHE A 220 10.64 8.02 -6.39
C PHE A 220 10.41 7.10 -5.18
N GLU A 221 11.51 6.56 -4.69
CA GLU A 221 11.68 6.12 -3.32
C GLU A 221 12.91 6.81 -2.73
N MET A 222 12.89 7.10 -1.43
CA MET A 222 14.04 7.63 -0.72
C MET A 222 14.20 6.90 0.61
N PHE A 223 15.45 6.65 1.03
CA PHE A 223 15.74 6.10 2.35
C PHE A 223 16.42 7.16 3.22
N GLY A 224 15.77 7.54 4.32
CA GLY A 224 16.09 8.76 5.08
C GLY A 224 17.50 8.84 5.66
N GLN A 225 18.27 7.75 5.70
CA GLN A 225 19.70 7.78 6.01
C GLN A 225 20.57 8.51 4.95
N ASP A 226 20.07 8.69 3.72
CA ASP A 226 20.76 9.40 2.64
C ASP A 226 19.77 10.29 1.85
N PRO A 227 19.36 11.46 2.39
CA PRO A 227 18.36 12.31 1.78
C PRO A 227 18.82 13.00 0.47
N LYS A 228 20.06 12.74 0.03
CA LYS A 228 20.64 13.22 -1.24
C LYS A 228 20.63 12.15 -2.34
N THR A 229 19.94 11.04 -2.10
CA THR A 229 19.81 9.93 -3.03
C THR A 229 18.36 9.51 -3.11
N ILE A 230 17.85 9.40 -4.34
CA ILE A 230 16.56 8.76 -4.61
C ILE A 230 16.75 7.53 -5.50
N TYR A 231 15.76 6.66 -5.47
CA TYR A 231 15.68 5.45 -6.25
C TYR A 231 14.46 5.58 -7.16
N VAL A 232 14.66 5.25 -8.42
CA VAL A 232 13.59 5.19 -9.41
C VAL A 232 13.59 3.81 -10.03
N SER A 233 12.43 3.18 -10.10
CA SER A 233 12.34 1.75 -10.33
C SER A 233 11.17 1.39 -11.24
N THR A 234 11.31 0.26 -11.91
CA THR A 234 10.21 -0.49 -12.50
C THR A 234 10.26 -1.92 -12.00
N HIS A 235 9.13 -2.46 -11.56
CA HIS A 235 8.97 -3.89 -11.31
C HIS A 235 8.13 -4.47 -12.44
N SER A 236 8.63 -5.54 -13.07
CA SER A 236 8.00 -6.15 -14.24
C SER A 236 8.10 -7.66 -14.14
N ALA A 237 7.13 -8.35 -14.74
CA ALA A 237 7.15 -9.77 -15.02
C ALA A 237 7.05 -10.04 -16.54
N GLU A 238 7.50 -9.11 -17.40
CA GLU A 238 7.40 -9.23 -18.87
C GLU A 238 8.05 -10.51 -19.44
N THR A 239 9.04 -11.08 -18.73
CA THR A 239 9.72 -12.32 -19.10
C THR A 239 9.19 -13.57 -18.41
N GLY A 240 8.08 -13.47 -17.66
CA GLY A 240 7.50 -14.55 -16.85
C GLY A 240 8.10 -14.71 -15.45
N GLU A 241 9.13 -13.93 -15.11
CA GLU A 241 9.75 -13.87 -13.78
C GLU A 241 9.81 -12.41 -13.32
N HIS A 242 9.69 -12.17 -12.02
CA HIS A 242 9.83 -10.82 -11.47
C HIS A 242 11.25 -10.29 -11.67
N LYS A 243 11.33 -9.08 -12.22
CA LYS A 243 12.54 -8.30 -12.38
C LYS A 243 12.28 -6.86 -11.97
N ALA A 244 13.10 -6.36 -11.06
CA ALA A 244 13.21 -4.93 -10.77
C ALA A 244 14.36 -4.33 -11.59
N VAL A 245 14.12 -3.17 -12.20
CA VAL A 245 15.17 -2.31 -12.75
C VAL A 245 15.17 -1.02 -11.95
N THR A 246 16.18 -0.84 -11.11
CA THR A 246 16.31 0.29 -10.19
C THR A 246 17.53 1.12 -10.54
N GLN A 247 17.36 2.44 -10.65
CA GLN A 247 18.45 3.40 -10.81
C GLN A 247 18.57 4.21 -9.52
N ARG A 248 19.79 4.26 -8.96
CA ARG A 248 20.13 5.08 -7.80
C ARG A 248 20.69 6.42 -8.28
N VAL A 249 19.98 7.50 -8.01
CA VAL A 249 20.31 8.85 -8.52
C VAL A 249 20.68 9.77 -7.36
N ARG A 250 21.78 10.49 -7.50
CA ARG A 250 22.16 11.55 -6.55
C ARG A 250 21.49 12.87 -6.95
N VAL A 251 20.81 13.50 -6.00
CA VAL A 251 20.05 14.74 -6.18
C VAL A 251 20.45 15.77 -5.12
N GLU A 252 19.84 16.96 -5.17
CA GLU A 252 19.94 17.91 -4.04
C GLU A 252 19.26 17.33 -2.78
N ASP A 253 19.56 17.92 -1.62
CA ASP A 253 19.03 17.44 -0.36
C ASP A 253 17.50 17.56 -0.30
N THR A 254 16.82 16.42 -0.31
CA THR A 254 15.35 16.35 -0.33
C THR A 254 14.69 16.75 0.99
N ALA A 255 15.47 16.90 2.06
CA ALA A 255 14.97 17.25 3.39
C ALA A 255 14.92 18.76 3.65
N ASP A 256 15.74 19.55 2.95
CA ASP A 256 15.95 20.98 3.24
C ASP A 256 14.80 21.85 2.70
N ARG A 257 14.20 21.49 1.55
CA ARG A 257 13.12 22.23 0.91
C ARG A 257 12.22 21.33 0.06
N PHE A 258 11.16 21.90 -0.50
CA PHE A 258 10.32 21.24 -1.48
C PHE A 258 11.02 21.09 -2.83
N HIS A 259 10.91 19.90 -3.42
CA HIS A 259 11.39 19.54 -4.75
C HIS A 259 10.26 18.90 -5.55
N SER A 260 10.29 19.00 -6.88
CA SER A 260 9.38 18.24 -7.74
C SER A 260 10.00 16.92 -8.19
N PHE A 261 9.22 15.85 -8.11
CA PHE A 261 9.59 14.50 -8.54
C PHE A 261 8.61 14.09 -9.64
N GLY A 262 9.11 13.89 -10.85
CA GLY A 262 8.29 13.72 -12.04
C GLY A 262 8.59 12.43 -12.79
N LEU A 263 7.57 11.90 -13.47
CA LEU A 263 7.68 10.76 -14.38
C LEU A 263 6.94 11.09 -15.67
N HIS A 264 7.66 11.13 -16.79
CA HIS A 264 7.10 11.08 -18.14
C HIS A 264 7.05 9.64 -18.62
N TRP A 265 5.85 9.11 -18.79
CA TRP A 265 5.57 7.75 -19.22
C TRP A 265 4.95 7.76 -20.62
N THR A 266 5.68 7.23 -21.61
CA THR A 266 5.22 7.06 -23.00
C THR A 266 5.09 5.57 -23.34
N PRO A 267 4.51 5.20 -24.50
CA PRO A 267 4.48 3.81 -24.94
C PRO A 267 5.89 3.21 -25.15
N GLU A 268 6.93 4.03 -25.30
CA GLU A 268 8.28 3.55 -25.60
C GLU A 268 9.20 3.57 -24.38
N GLN A 269 9.03 4.55 -23.48
CA GLN A 269 9.97 4.79 -22.39
C GLN A 269 9.35 5.43 -21.15
N LEU A 270 10.07 5.30 -20.05
CA LEU A 270 9.90 6.06 -18.82
C LEU A 270 11.08 7.01 -18.67
N THR A 271 10.79 8.26 -18.31
CA THR A 271 11.79 9.30 -18.07
C THR A 271 11.47 9.97 -16.74
N TRP A 272 12.41 9.93 -15.79
CA TRP A 272 12.23 10.53 -14.47
C TRP A 272 12.89 11.89 -14.40
N PHE A 273 12.29 12.76 -13.59
CA PHE A 273 12.68 14.15 -13.41
C PHE A 273 12.81 14.50 -11.93
N PHE A 274 13.78 15.36 -11.62
CA PHE A 274 13.93 16.02 -10.33
C PHE A 274 14.07 17.53 -10.57
N ASP A 275 13.19 18.34 -9.98
CA ASP A 275 13.07 19.78 -10.25
C ASP A 275 12.97 20.09 -11.76
N GLY A 276 12.22 19.25 -12.50
CA GLY A 276 12.07 19.33 -13.95
C GLY A 276 13.30 18.92 -14.76
N CYS A 277 14.44 18.61 -14.14
CA CYS A 277 15.61 18.07 -14.83
C CYS A 277 15.50 16.55 -15.01
N GLN A 278 15.71 16.04 -16.23
CA GLN A 278 15.78 14.60 -16.45
C GLN A 278 16.96 13.99 -15.66
N ILE A 279 16.69 12.96 -14.87
CA ILE A 279 17.70 12.27 -14.04
C ILE A 279 17.95 10.82 -14.45
N ALA A 280 16.95 10.18 -15.06
CA ALA A 280 16.99 8.77 -15.42
C ALA A 280 16.02 8.49 -16.57
N LYS A 281 16.28 7.41 -17.31
CA LYS A 281 15.37 6.91 -18.34
C LYS A 281 15.52 5.40 -18.50
N THR A 282 14.46 4.73 -18.92
CA THR A 282 14.50 3.32 -19.31
C THR A 282 13.45 3.01 -20.38
N ARG A 283 13.66 1.95 -21.15
CA ARG A 283 12.62 1.42 -22.06
C ARG A 283 11.43 0.94 -21.23
N LEU A 284 10.21 1.18 -21.71
CA LEU A 284 9.01 0.67 -21.08
C LEU A 284 8.94 -0.88 -21.19
N PRO A 285 8.82 -1.62 -20.08
CA PRO A 285 8.51 -3.05 -20.09
C PRO A 285 7.15 -3.37 -20.70
N ALA A 286 7.01 -4.55 -21.33
CA ALA A 286 5.81 -4.90 -22.10
C ALA A 286 4.53 -5.06 -21.27
N ASP A 287 4.64 -5.30 -19.96
CA ASP A 287 3.51 -5.41 -19.03
C ASP A 287 3.07 -4.06 -18.43
N LEU A 288 3.83 -2.98 -18.69
CA LEU A 288 3.52 -1.61 -18.25
C LEU A 288 2.72 -0.82 -19.31
N HIS A 289 1.95 -1.50 -20.17
CA HIS A 289 1.03 -0.90 -21.14
C HIS A 289 -0.43 -0.96 -20.65
N ARG A 290 -0.70 -0.42 -19.46
CA ARG A 290 -2.04 -0.43 -18.84
C ARG A 290 -2.26 0.74 -17.89
N PRO A 291 -3.50 1.14 -17.59
CA PRO A 291 -3.77 2.19 -16.60
C PRO A 291 -3.19 1.85 -15.23
N MET A 292 -2.68 2.85 -14.52
CA MET A 292 -2.19 2.73 -13.16
C MET A 292 -2.73 3.87 -12.29
N TYR A 293 -2.92 3.59 -11.01
CA TYR A 293 -3.31 4.58 -9.99
C TYR A 293 -2.08 5.00 -9.17
N MET A 294 -2.18 6.13 -8.48
CA MET A 294 -1.11 6.69 -7.67
C MET A 294 -1.16 6.20 -6.23
N VAL A 295 0.01 6.07 -5.62
CA VAL A 295 0.20 5.80 -4.19
C VAL A 295 1.27 6.73 -3.65
N LEU A 296 1.02 7.32 -2.49
CA LEU A 296 2.01 8.06 -1.71
C LEU A 296 1.95 7.58 -0.26
N ASN A 297 3.11 7.32 0.34
CA ASN A 297 3.18 6.81 1.70
C ASN A 297 4.50 7.19 2.36
N LEU A 298 4.52 7.08 3.69
CA LEU A 298 5.74 7.12 4.48
C LEU A 298 5.90 5.78 5.22
N ALA A 299 6.63 4.84 4.64
CA ALA A 299 6.99 3.59 5.32
C ALA A 299 8.03 3.86 6.43
N VAL A 300 8.06 2.96 7.43
CA VAL A 300 9.05 2.97 8.51
C VAL A 300 9.61 1.56 8.67
N GLY A 301 10.91 1.43 8.56
CA GLY A 301 11.56 0.12 8.57
C GLY A 301 11.43 -0.59 7.24
N GLY A 302 12.14 -1.71 7.12
CA GLY A 302 12.10 -2.57 5.96
C GLY A 302 13.48 -3.13 5.65
N THR A 303 13.51 -4.20 4.86
CA THR A 303 14.75 -4.84 4.42
C THR A 303 15.63 -3.86 3.62
N TRP A 304 15.00 -2.90 2.92
CA TRP A 304 15.66 -1.87 2.12
C TRP A 304 16.06 -0.64 2.92
N ALA A 305 15.09 -0.01 3.60
CA ALA A 305 15.31 1.21 4.37
C ALA A 305 16.18 1.00 5.62
N THR A 306 16.41 -0.26 6.02
CA THR A 306 16.83 -0.65 7.38
C THR A 306 15.79 -0.20 8.41
N TYR A 307 16.08 -0.38 9.70
CA TYR A 307 15.15 0.01 10.77
C TYR A 307 15.59 1.29 11.47
N PRO A 308 14.64 2.09 12.00
CA PRO A 308 14.96 3.22 12.86
C PRO A 308 15.83 2.83 14.04
N ASP A 309 16.67 3.76 14.46
CA ASP A 309 17.47 3.65 15.69
C ASP A 309 17.30 4.92 16.54
N LYS A 310 18.08 5.05 17.61
CA LYS A 310 18.03 6.20 18.53
C LYS A 310 18.30 7.57 17.88
N THR A 311 18.79 7.60 16.63
CA THR A 311 19.05 8.83 15.87
C THR A 311 17.86 9.26 15.02
N THR A 312 16.92 8.34 14.73
CA THR A 312 15.70 8.66 14.00
C THR A 312 14.79 9.53 14.88
N ARG A 313 14.35 10.66 14.33
CA ARG A 313 13.46 11.60 15.03
C ARG A 313 12.02 11.33 14.62
N PHE A 314 11.14 11.28 15.61
CA PHE A 314 9.70 11.20 15.43
C PHE A 314 9.02 12.37 16.16
N PRO A 315 7.88 12.90 15.66
CA PRO A 315 7.25 12.52 14.39
C PRO A 315 8.15 12.89 13.19
N ALA A 316 8.10 12.05 12.15
CA ALA A 316 8.77 12.30 10.89
C ALA A 316 7.73 12.66 9.84
N GLU A 317 7.98 13.71 9.07
CA GLU A 317 6.95 14.38 8.26
C GLU A 317 7.30 14.35 6.78
N PHE A 318 6.47 13.67 5.99
CA PHE A 318 6.47 13.75 4.54
C PHE A 318 5.48 14.83 4.12
N MET A 319 6.01 15.99 3.70
CA MET A 319 5.22 17.18 3.39
C MET A 319 5.06 17.32 1.88
N ILE A 320 3.85 17.60 1.43
CA ILE A 320 3.46 17.55 0.02
C ILE A 320 2.65 18.81 -0.29
N ASP A 321 3.11 19.55 -1.29
CA ASP A 321 2.49 20.77 -1.80
C ASP A 321 1.41 20.46 -2.83
N TYR A 322 1.72 19.60 -3.80
CA TYR A 322 0.71 19.13 -4.75
C TYR A 322 1.01 17.74 -5.30
N VAL A 323 -0.02 17.09 -5.83
CA VAL A 323 0.08 15.93 -6.73
C VAL A 323 -0.68 16.22 -8.02
N ARG A 324 -0.03 16.00 -9.17
CA ARG A 324 -0.61 16.27 -10.49
C ARG A 324 -0.36 15.14 -11.48
N ALA A 325 -1.31 14.97 -12.39
CA ALA A 325 -1.14 14.16 -13.58
C ALA A 325 -1.56 14.94 -14.82
N TYR A 326 -0.86 14.72 -15.92
CA TYR A 326 -1.09 15.38 -17.21
C TYR A 326 -1.15 14.34 -18.32
N ALA A 327 -1.99 14.59 -19.33
CA ALA A 327 -2.04 13.83 -20.58
C ALA A 327 -1.65 14.72 -21.76
N TRP A 328 -0.85 14.21 -22.69
CA TRP A 328 -0.56 14.93 -23.94
C TRP A 328 -1.83 15.16 -24.76
N ARG A 329 -1.86 16.25 -25.55
CA ARG A 329 -2.97 16.49 -26.49
C ARG A 329 -3.00 15.38 -27.53
N GLY A 330 -4.11 14.63 -27.58
CA GLY A 330 -4.29 13.48 -28.46
C GLY A 330 -4.49 12.15 -27.72
N ASN A 331 -4.18 12.07 -26.43
CA ASN A 331 -4.60 10.95 -25.57
C ASN A 331 -6.00 11.28 -25.01
N SER A 332 -7.03 11.04 -25.81
CA SER A 332 -8.39 10.85 -25.27
C SER A 332 -8.48 9.39 -24.82
N SER A 333 -8.39 9.21 -23.50
CA SER A 333 -8.72 7.99 -22.76
C SER A 333 -10.03 7.36 -23.20
#